data_AF-A0A812LDY5-F1
#
_entry.id   AF-A0A812LDY5-F1
#
_cell.length_a   1.000
_cell.length_b   1.000
_cell.length_c   1.000
_cell.angle_alpha   90.00
_cell.angle_beta   90.00
_cell.angle_gamma   90.00
#
_symmetry.space_group_name_H-M   'P 1'
#
loop_
_entity.id
_entity.type
_entity.pdbx_description
1 polymer ?
#
loop_
_entity_poly.entity_id
_entity_poly.type
_entity_poly.pdbx_seq_one_letter_code
_entity_poly.pdbx_strand_id
1 'polypeptide(L)'
;MAVKRTLGKLLLALAATTLFPPQAALAGWRGHEKPVAEHQILDIARWPVQSKDLLVNLATAAAAVAAAVFAFAQIRIMRRDSERAQRESKEGRIQAAADRMLQPFLPNTKEENVVKRAVIEDIRQRIMRWSQHATIIAGRYGCGKTVALEEALRGMQGVHVHTVKDRQWEEKLYAVLGLGDEEMFRKVLQKIRQELNQTPVLVLDIPRSTKEGMDSISSFAKTFSSDGSLAHVIVCASSAAMAMAFDAGGDQRQENYWVEDLTKEEAQELLALRGRTDWEQFVAACGYNALDLVRTCEKYTGPETLAAKQAEMEKRAREEVQTFRRDCKFQTVDDITPAGANILNALLQNRGGLAVGKLEGGSGASPEKVAMWIREEKCHPVVWHMVKREYQFASELHAQATESSAGEVETSGMLRWLRLTAMFLHLGLGFLARQPTDARSKLQHCQGSPKQLLMLADVCLKACRSPRGQVCQTRPGKNIKFVKLVKLVKF
;
A
#
# COMPACT_ATOMS: atom_id res chain seq x y z
N MET A 1 -75.09 12.96 26.32
CA MET A 1 -74.50 13.43 25.04
C MET A 1 -73.78 14.78 25.14
N ALA A 2 -74.22 15.72 26.00
CA ALA A 2 -73.57 17.03 26.16
C ALA A 2 -72.09 16.94 26.63
N VAL A 3 -71.78 16.08 27.61
CA VAL A 3 -70.42 15.90 28.16
C VAL A 3 -69.41 15.42 27.10
N LYS A 4 -69.82 14.54 26.17
CA LYS A 4 -68.95 14.08 25.06
C LYS A 4 -68.64 15.19 24.06
N ARG A 5 -69.58 16.10 23.79
CA ARG A 5 -69.35 17.25 22.89
C ARG A 5 -68.44 18.30 23.52
N THR A 6 -68.56 18.54 24.82
CA THR A 6 -67.68 19.48 25.53
C THR A 6 -66.26 18.94 25.66
N LEU A 7 -66.11 17.65 25.97
CA LEU A 7 -64.80 16.98 26.03
C LEU A 7 -64.13 16.95 24.64
N GLY A 8 -64.90 16.69 23.57
CA GLY A 8 -64.40 16.71 22.19
C GLY A 8 -63.91 18.10 21.75
N LYS A 9 -64.60 19.17 22.13
CA LYS A 9 -64.17 20.55 21.84
C LYS A 9 -62.94 20.96 22.65
N LEU A 10 -62.83 20.50 23.90
CA LEU A 10 -61.66 20.77 24.75
C LEU A 10 -60.41 20.06 24.22
N LEU A 11 -60.56 18.80 23.76
CA LEU A 11 -59.49 18.04 23.11
C LEU A 11 -59.07 18.65 21.77
N LEU A 12 -60.02 19.19 20.99
CA LEU A 12 -59.71 19.91 19.75
C LEU A 12 -58.94 21.21 20.01
N ALA A 13 -59.30 21.97 21.05
CA ALA A 13 -58.61 23.20 21.43
C ALA A 13 -57.19 22.94 21.96
N LEU A 14 -56.99 21.84 22.69
CA LEU A 14 -55.68 21.37 23.14
C LEU A 14 -54.81 20.85 21.97
N ALA A 15 -55.41 20.21 20.97
CA ALA A 15 -54.69 19.81 19.75
C ALA A 15 -54.26 21.02 18.91
N ALA A 16 -55.12 22.04 18.77
CA ALA A 16 -54.82 23.25 18.00
C ALA A 16 -53.68 24.09 18.60
N THR A 17 -53.52 24.05 19.93
CA THR A 17 -52.46 24.80 20.65
C THR A 17 -51.13 24.05 20.74
N THR A 18 -51.12 22.74 20.51
CA THR A 18 -49.90 21.91 20.55
C THR A 18 -49.29 21.65 19.17
N LEU A 19 -50.06 21.81 18.09
CA LEU A 19 -49.63 21.54 16.72
C LEU A 19 -49.09 22.75 15.94
N PHE A 20 -49.22 23.98 16.46
CA PHE A 20 -48.71 25.19 15.80
C PHE A 20 -47.84 26.03 16.74
N PRO A 21 -46.56 26.29 16.43
CA PRO A 21 -45.75 27.22 17.19
C PRO A 21 -46.19 28.69 16.93
N PRO A 22 -45.99 29.63 17.89
CA PRO A 22 -46.61 30.96 17.85
C PRO A 22 -45.99 31.96 16.85
N GLN A 23 -45.22 31.53 15.85
CA GLN A 23 -44.37 32.45 15.06
C GLN A 23 -44.66 32.48 13.54
N ALA A 24 -45.78 31.96 13.06
CA ALA A 24 -46.09 31.96 11.62
C ALA A 24 -47.37 32.70 11.21
N ALA A 25 -47.77 33.76 11.93
CA ALA A 25 -49.01 34.50 11.62
C ALA A 25 -48.88 36.02 11.71
N LEU A 26 -47.74 36.60 11.31
CA LEU A 26 -47.58 38.07 11.19
C LEU A 26 -46.91 38.52 9.89
N ALA A 27 -47.12 37.81 8.79
CA ALA A 27 -46.75 38.32 7.47
C ALA A 27 -47.81 37.97 6.42
N GLY A 28 -48.57 39.00 6.04
CA GLY A 28 -49.32 39.05 4.78
C GLY A 28 -50.70 38.43 4.84
N TRP A 29 -51.73 39.28 4.79
CA TRP A 29 -52.82 39.18 3.82
C TRP A 29 -53.69 40.44 3.98
N ARG A 30 -53.50 41.39 3.06
CA ARG A 30 -54.43 42.51 2.85
C ARG A 30 -55.42 42.11 1.76
N GLY A 31 -56.69 42.44 1.99
CA GLY A 31 -57.65 42.77 0.94
C GLY A 31 -58.66 41.67 0.62
N HIS A 32 -59.86 41.78 1.17
CA HIS A 32 -61.03 42.21 0.41
C HIS A 32 -62.27 42.31 1.33
N GLU A 33 -62.87 43.49 1.36
CA GLU A 33 -64.22 43.73 1.87
C GLU A 33 -65.26 43.19 0.88
N LYS A 34 -66.34 42.58 1.37
CA LYS A 34 -67.77 43.02 1.23
C LYS A 34 -68.79 41.93 1.66
N PRO A 35 -70.08 42.26 1.89
CA PRO A 35 -70.69 42.03 3.20
C PRO A 35 -72.04 41.27 3.18
N VAL A 36 -72.65 41.18 4.37
CA VAL A 36 -74.07 40.93 4.68
C VAL A 36 -74.59 39.49 4.53
N ALA A 37 -74.98 38.89 5.66
CA ALA A 37 -76.36 38.47 5.91
C ALA A 37 -76.56 38.18 7.41
N GLU A 38 -77.42 38.98 8.03
CA GLU A 38 -78.06 38.68 9.31
C GLU A 38 -78.75 37.32 9.25
N HIS A 39 -78.53 36.47 10.26
CA HIS A 39 -79.58 35.56 10.71
C HIS A 39 -79.64 35.51 12.24
N GLN A 40 -80.88 35.64 12.66
CA GLN A 40 -81.44 35.82 13.98
C GLN A 40 -81.23 34.63 14.92
N ILE A 41 -81.11 35.00 16.20
CA ILE A 41 -81.77 34.37 17.35
C ILE A 41 -81.43 32.89 17.58
N LEU A 42 -80.48 32.69 18.49
CA LEU A 42 -80.61 31.69 19.54
C LEU A 42 -80.42 32.41 20.87
N ASP A 43 -81.53 32.63 21.56
CA ASP A 43 -81.60 32.98 22.98
C ASP A 43 -80.78 31.96 23.78
N ILE A 44 -79.50 32.27 24.02
CA ILE A 44 -78.75 31.62 25.09
C ILE A 44 -79.25 32.30 26.36
N ALA A 45 -80.26 31.65 26.95
CA ALA A 45 -80.73 31.91 28.29
C ALA A 45 -79.56 32.31 29.19
N ARG A 46 -79.65 33.51 29.78
CA ARG A 46 -78.84 33.94 30.91
C ARG A 46 -79.08 32.96 32.06
N TRP A 47 -78.33 31.88 32.08
CA TRP A 47 -78.15 31.07 33.28
C TRP A 47 -77.28 31.88 34.23
N PRO A 48 -77.79 32.26 35.42
CA PRO A 48 -76.92 32.70 36.50
C PRO A 48 -76.24 31.44 37.02
N VAL A 49 -75.23 30.96 36.29
CA VAL A 49 -74.28 30.03 36.88
C VAL A 49 -73.66 30.82 38.02
N GLN A 50 -73.87 30.38 39.25
CA GLN A 50 -73.04 30.76 40.39
C GLN A 50 -71.60 30.42 40.01
N SER A 51 -70.91 31.40 39.43
CA SER A 51 -69.80 31.19 38.49
C SER A 51 -68.44 31.04 39.17
N LYS A 52 -68.40 31.16 40.49
CA LYS A 52 -67.15 31.01 41.25
C LYS A 52 -66.65 29.57 41.20
N ASP A 53 -67.53 28.59 41.39
CA ASP A 53 -67.12 27.17 41.41
C ASP A 53 -66.75 26.66 40.00
N LEU A 54 -67.42 27.15 38.95
CA LEU A 54 -67.08 26.78 37.57
C LEU A 54 -65.72 27.36 37.13
N LEU A 55 -65.42 28.61 37.50
CA LEU A 55 -64.13 29.24 37.20
C LEU A 55 -62.98 28.60 37.99
N VAL A 56 -63.21 28.26 39.26
CA VAL A 56 -62.24 27.54 40.10
C VAL A 56 -61.99 26.14 39.55
N ASN A 57 -63.03 25.41 39.11
CA ASN A 57 -62.88 24.09 38.49
C ASN A 57 -62.17 24.14 37.12
N LEU A 58 -62.38 25.20 36.33
CA LEU A 58 -61.66 25.41 35.07
C LEU A 58 -60.18 25.77 35.31
N ALA A 59 -59.90 26.64 36.28
CA ALA A 59 -58.52 27.03 36.61
C ALA A 59 -57.71 25.86 37.18
N THR A 60 -58.33 25.04 38.04
CA THR A 60 -57.70 23.81 38.57
C THR A 60 -57.49 22.75 37.50
N ALA A 61 -58.45 22.56 36.58
CA ALA A 61 -58.28 21.67 35.43
C ALA A 61 -57.17 22.14 34.48
N ALA A 62 -57.09 23.45 34.19
CA ALA A 62 -56.03 24.02 33.37
C ALA A 62 -54.65 23.88 34.04
N ALA A 63 -54.55 24.11 35.35
CA ALA A 63 -53.33 23.91 36.12
C ALA A 63 -52.88 22.44 36.12
N ALA A 64 -53.81 21.49 36.24
CA ALA A 64 -53.52 20.07 36.18
C ALA A 64 -53.00 19.64 34.79
N VAL A 65 -53.60 20.15 33.70
CA VAL A 65 -53.13 19.88 32.34
C VAL A 65 -51.75 20.50 32.09
N ALA A 66 -51.52 21.75 32.53
CA ALA A 66 -50.22 22.40 32.42
C ALA A 66 -49.13 21.65 33.20
N ALA A 67 -49.43 21.18 34.41
CA ALA A 67 -48.52 20.36 35.21
C ALA A 67 -48.20 19.02 34.53
N ALA A 68 -49.19 18.35 33.92
CA ALA A 68 -48.99 17.11 33.18
C ALA A 68 -48.13 17.32 31.92
N VAL A 69 -48.35 18.39 31.16
CA VAL A 69 -47.52 18.76 29.99
C VAL A 69 -46.09 19.07 30.41
N PHE A 70 -45.91 19.81 31.50
CA PHE A 70 -44.58 20.10 32.06
C PHE A 70 -43.87 18.82 32.51
N ALA A 71 -44.56 17.93 33.23
CA ALA A 71 -44.00 16.64 33.65
C ALA A 71 -43.60 15.76 32.44
N PHE A 72 -44.43 15.72 31.39
CA PHE A 72 -44.10 14.99 30.17
C PHE A 72 -42.88 15.58 29.44
N ALA A 73 -42.78 16.92 29.38
CA ALA A 73 -41.61 17.59 28.82
C ALA A 73 -40.34 17.29 29.62
N GLN A 74 -40.41 17.33 30.96
CA GLN A 74 -39.31 16.98 31.86
C GLN A 74 -38.87 15.52 31.68
N ILE A 75 -39.81 14.57 31.60
CA ILE A 75 -39.50 13.15 31.33
C ILE A 75 -38.80 13.00 29.96
N ARG A 76 -39.23 13.73 28.94
CA ARG A 76 -38.60 13.70 27.62
C ARG A 76 -37.18 14.25 27.63
N ILE A 77 -36.93 15.32 28.38
CA ILE A 77 -35.60 15.92 28.56
C ILE A 77 -34.70 14.93 29.33
N MET A 78 -35.15 14.42 30.48
CA MET A 78 -34.42 13.44 31.28
C MET A 78 -34.08 12.18 30.48
N ARG A 79 -35.01 11.69 29.65
CA ARG A 79 -34.75 10.53 28.79
C ARG A 79 -33.69 10.83 27.73
N ARG A 80 -33.74 12.00 27.10
CA ARG A 80 -32.71 12.42 26.13
C ARG A 80 -31.34 12.61 26.79
N ASP A 81 -31.31 13.19 27.99
CA ASP A 81 -30.07 13.41 28.73
C ASP A 81 -29.50 12.09 29.25
N SER A 82 -30.35 11.16 29.68
CA SER A 82 -29.93 9.79 30.02
C SER A 82 -29.42 9.03 28.81
N GLU A 83 -30.07 9.15 27.64
CA GLU A 83 -29.61 8.52 26.39
C GLU A 83 -28.29 9.13 25.92
N ARG A 84 -28.09 10.44 26.08
CA ARG A 84 -26.83 11.13 25.80
C ARG A 84 -25.73 10.69 26.76
N ALA A 85 -25.99 10.73 28.07
CA ALA A 85 -25.05 10.29 29.10
C ALA A 85 -24.68 8.82 28.91
N GLN A 86 -25.64 7.96 28.52
CA GLN A 86 -25.37 6.56 28.22
C GLN A 86 -24.50 6.43 26.96
N ARG A 87 -24.75 7.19 25.88
CA ARG A 87 -23.90 7.17 24.67
C ARG A 87 -22.49 7.68 24.93
N GLU A 88 -22.34 8.66 25.83
CA GLU A 88 -21.06 9.24 26.24
C GLU A 88 -20.32 8.36 27.26
N SER A 89 -21.03 7.49 27.97
CA SER A 89 -20.43 6.51 28.89
C SER A 89 -19.48 5.56 28.17
N LYS A 90 -18.58 4.95 28.93
CA LYS A 90 -17.61 3.97 28.40
C LYS A 90 -18.34 2.81 27.70
N GLU A 91 -19.38 2.29 28.33
CA GLU A 91 -20.20 1.20 27.83
C GLU A 91 -20.97 1.58 26.57
N GLY A 92 -21.51 2.80 26.49
CA GLY A 92 -22.20 3.28 25.29
C GLY A 92 -21.27 3.46 24.10
N ARG A 93 -20.04 3.94 24.34
CA ARG A 93 -19.01 4.03 23.30
C ARG A 93 -18.58 2.66 22.79
N ILE A 94 -18.42 1.68 23.70
CA ILE A 94 -18.12 0.28 23.34
C ILE A 94 -19.29 -0.32 22.51
N GLN A 95 -20.54 -0.13 22.94
CA GLN A 95 -21.71 -0.62 22.20
C GLN A 95 -21.78 0.01 20.81
N ALA A 96 -21.63 1.33 20.70
CA ALA A 96 -21.69 2.03 19.42
C ALA A 96 -20.58 1.58 18.45
N ALA A 97 -19.37 1.32 18.95
CA ALA A 97 -18.28 0.78 18.17
C ALA A 97 -18.55 -0.65 17.70
N ALA A 98 -19.11 -1.50 18.59
CA ALA A 98 -19.52 -2.85 18.25
C ALA A 98 -20.62 -2.86 17.18
N ASP A 99 -21.69 -2.09 17.38
CA ASP A 99 -22.81 -1.93 16.43
C ASP A 99 -22.31 -1.52 15.04
N ARG A 100 -21.30 -0.64 14.98
CA ARG A 100 -20.70 -0.21 13.73
C ARG A 100 -19.94 -1.34 13.03
N MET A 101 -19.17 -2.15 13.77
CA MET A 101 -18.44 -3.29 13.20
C MET A 101 -19.36 -4.46 12.85
N LEU A 102 -20.53 -4.58 13.48
CA LEU A 102 -21.53 -5.61 13.17
C LEU A 102 -22.29 -5.34 11.87
N GLN A 103 -22.16 -4.15 11.29
CA GLN A 103 -22.69 -3.90 9.95
C GLN A 103 -21.91 -4.73 8.93
N PRO A 104 -22.58 -5.28 7.89
CA PRO A 104 -21.90 -5.97 6.80
C PRO A 104 -20.87 -5.05 6.14
N PHE A 105 -19.67 -5.56 5.91
CA PHE A 105 -18.62 -4.82 5.23
C PHE A 105 -18.98 -4.62 3.75
N LEU A 106 -19.05 -3.35 3.34
CA LEU A 106 -19.33 -2.97 1.96
C LEU A 106 -18.13 -2.19 1.42
N PRO A 107 -17.30 -2.81 0.56
CA PRO A 107 -16.17 -2.10 -0.02
C PRO A 107 -16.63 -1.02 -0.99
N ASN A 108 -15.78 -0.01 -1.20
CA ASN A 108 -16.09 1.12 -2.06
C ASN A 108 -16.23 0.73 -3.54
N THR A 109 -15.51 -0.32 -3.95
CA THR A 109 -15.57 -0.85 -5.31
C THR A 109 -16.83 -1.70 -5.46
N LYS A 110 -17.63 -1.45 -6.50
CA LYS A 110 -18.78 -2.28 -6.83
C LYS A 110 -18.32 -3.64 -7.37
N GLU A 111 -19.04 -4.70 -7.01
CA GLU A 111 -18.73 -6.08 -7.42
C GLU A 111 -18.62 -6.25 -8.94
N GLU A 112 -19.53 -5.61 -9.70
CA GLU A 112 -19.53 -5.60 -11.16
C GLU A 112 -18.24 -5.04 -11.81
N ASN A 113 -17.42 -4.30 -11.04
CA ASN A 113 -16.16 -3.72 -11.50
C ASN A 113 -14.93 -4.50 -11.01
N VAL A 114 -15.11 -5.64 -10.37
CA VAL A 114 -14.02 -6.47 -9.83
C VAL A 114 -13.86 -7.72 -10.67
N VAL A 115 -12.64 -7.92 -11.17
CA VAL A 115 -12.26 -9.17 -11.86
C VAL A 115 -12.20 -10.30 -10.84
N LYS A 116 -12.79 -11.45 -11.18
CA LYS A 116 -12.76 -12.63 -10.32
C LYS A 116 -11.37 -13.27 -10.40
N ARG A 117 -10.69 -13.33 -9.25
CA ARG A 117 -9.35 -13.91 -9.13
C ARG A 117 -9.37 -15.05 -8.13
N ALA A 118 -8.62 -16.12 -8.39
CA ALA A 118 -8.52 -17.27 -7.47
C ALA A 118 -8.07 -16.85 -6.07
N VAL A 119 -7.13 -15.91 -5.99
CA VAL A 119 -6.58 -15.39 -4.72
C VAL A 119 -7.65 -14.75 -3.82
N ILE A 120 -8.74 -14.22 -4.37
CA ILE A 120 -9.86 -13.66 -3.59
C ILE A 120 -10.52 -14.77 -2.77
N GLU A 121 -10.77 -15.92 -3.40
CA GLU A 121 -11.35 -17.06 -2.71
C GLU A 121 -10.37 -17.67 -1.71
N ASP A 122 -9.08 -17.73 -2.04
CA ASP A 122 -8.05 -18.21 -1.10
C ASP A 122 -7.99 -17.35 0.17
N ILE A 123 -8.02 -16.02 0.02
CA ILE A 123 -8.09 -15.08 1.14
C ILE A 123 -9.40 -15.28 1.92
N ARG A 124 -10.54 -15.41 1.23
CA ARG A 124 -11.84 -15.64 1.88
C ARG A 124 -11.85 -16.92 2.72
N GLN A 125 -11.37 -18.03 2.16
CA GLN A 125 -11.26 -19.30 2.86
C GLN A 125 -10.34 -19.19 4.09
N ARG A 126 -9.25 -18.42 3.99
CA ARG A 126 -8.36 -18.17 5.13
C ARG A 126 -9.05 -17.48 6.28
N ILE A 127 -9.87 -16.47 5.98
CA ILE A 127 -10.61 -15.69 6.96
C ILE A 127 -11.68 -16.57 7.62
N MET A 128 -12.42 -17.35 6.82
CA MET A 128 -13.47 -18.23 7.34
C MET A 128 -12.92 -19.38 8.19
N ARG A 129 -11.73 -19.90 7.87
CA ARG A 129 -11.09 -21.01 8.59
C ARG A 129 -10.08 -20.53 9.64
N TRP A 130 -10.09 -19.25 9.99
CA TRP A 130 -9.10 -18.72 10.90
C TRP A 130 -9.19 -19.34 12.29
N SER A 131 -8.08 -19.89 12.75
CA SER A 131 -7.92 -20.46 14.09
C SER A 131 -6.94 -19.65 14.95
N GLN A 132 -5.84 -19.19 14.36
CA GLN A 132 -4.80 -18.41 15.01
C GLN A 132 -3.96 -17.64 13.98
N HIS A 133 -3.10 -16.76 14.49
CA HIS A 133 -2.01 -16.07 13.77
C HIS A 133 -2.41 -14.91 12.88
N ALA A 134 -1.48 -14.00 12.65
CA ALA A 134 -1.70 -12.87 11.76
C ALA A 134 -1.63 -13.35 10.31
N THR A 135 -2.39 -12.71 9.43
CA THR A 135 -2.27 -12.94 7.98
C THR A 135 -1.62 -11.73 7.34
N ILE A 136 -0.60 -11.94 6.52
CA ILE A 136 -0.05 -10.91 5.66
C ILE A 136 -0.55 -11.09 4.25
N ILE A 137 -0.95 -9.99 3.61
CA ILE A 137 -1.23 -9.92 2.18
C ILE A 137 -0.15 -9.07 1.55
N ALA A 138 0.71 -9.73 0.80
CA ALA A 138 1.88 -9.16 0.15
C ALA A 138 1.75 -9.24 -1.36
N GLY A 139 2.51 -8.41 -2.07
CA GLY A 139 2.43 -8.32 -3.52
C GLY A 139 3.02 -7.01 -4.03
N ARG A 140 3.19 -6.91 -5.35
CA ARG A 140 3.69 -5.69 -5.98
C ARG A 140 2.74 -4.52 -5.74
N TYR A 141 3.26 -3.30 -5.76
CA TYR A 141 2.40 -2.11 -5.72
C TYR A 141 1.47 -2.13 -6.95
N GLY A 142 0.18 -1.87 -6.74
CA GLY A 142 -0.79 -1.81 -7.84
C GLY A 142 -1.33 -3.16 -8.36
N CYS A 143 -0.89 -4.30 -7.83
CA CYS A 143 -1.37 -5.62 -8.28
C CYS A 143 -2.79 -6.00 -7.81
N GLY A 144 -3.49 -5.11 -7.08
CA GLY A 144 -4.89 -5.34 -6.65
C GLY A 144 -5.07 -5.97 -5.27
N LYS A 145 -4.06 -5.96 -4.38
CA LYS A 145 -4.18 -6.51 -3.00
C LYS A 145 -5.39 -6.00 -2.23
N THR A 146 -5.54 -4.67 -2.13
CA THR A 146 -6.62 -4.04 -1.38
C THR A 146 -7.97 -4.44 -1.95
N VAL A 147 -8.12 -4.45 -3.29
CA VAL A 147 -9.34 -4.90 -3.96
C VAL A 147 -9.63 -6.37 -3.67
N ALA A 148 -8.61 -7.24 -3.73
CA ALA A 148 -8.79 -8.66 -3.47
C ALA A 148 -9.22 -8.94 -2.01
N LEU A 149 -8.60 -8.24 -1.05
CA LEU A 149 -8.96 -8.34 0.37
C LEU A 149 -10.36 -7.77 0.64
N GLU A 150 -10.66 -6.59 0.12
CA GLU A 150 -11.96 -5.95 0.26
C GLU A 150 -13.09 -6.80 -0.32
N GLU A 151 -12.86 -7.43 -1.47
CA GLU A 151 -13.82 -8.35 -2.10
C GLU A 151 -13.97 -9.66 -1.30
N ALA A 152 -12.88 -10.18 -0.73
CA ALA A 152 -12.92 -11.35 0.15
C ALA A 152 -13.78 -11.08 1.40
N LEU A 153 -13.78 -9.85 1.90
CA LEU A 153 -14.52 -9.39 3.08
C LEU A 153 -15.95 -8.94 2.79
N ARG A 154 -16.35 -8.82 1.52
CA ARG A 154 -17.67 -8.29 1.13
C ARG A 154 -18.80 -9.05 1.86
N GLY A 155 -19.67 -8.30 2.53
CA GLY A 155 -20.82 -8.82 3.26
C GLY A 155 -20.50 -9.42 4.64
N MET A 156 -19.23 -9.55 5.03
CA MET A 156 -18.86 -10.08 6.34
C MET A 156 -19.15 -9.06 7.45
N GLN A 157 -19.64 -9.54 8.59
CA GLN A 157 -19.81 -8.75 9.80
C GLN A 157 -18.57 -8.86 10.69
N GLY A 158 -18.38 -7.90 11.60
CA GLY A 158 -17.26 -7.88 12.54
C GLY A 158 -15.94 -7.45 11.91
N VAL A 159 -15.99 -6.71 10.79
CA VAL A 159 -14.81 -6.27 10.04
C VAL A 159 -14.52 -4.80 10.33
N HIS A 160 -13.26 -4.48 10.61
CA HIS A 160 -12.79 -3.09 10.62
C HIS A 160 -11.53 -2.95 9.76
N VAL A 161 -11.52 -1.95 8.87
CA VAL A 161 -10.38 -1.63 8.01
C VAL A 161 -9.80 -0.30 8.43
N HIS A 162 -8.50 -0.28 8.74
CA HIS A 162 -7.77 0.90 9.18
C HIS A 162 -6.52 1.13 8.34
N THR A 163 -6.29 2.37 7.90
CA THR A 163 -5.10 2.74 7.12
C THR A 163 -3.99 3.29 8.00
N VAL A 164 -2.83 2.64 8.03
CA VAL A 164 -1.67 2.98 8.87
C VAL A 164 -0.79 4.05 8.21
N LYS A 165 -1.02 5.33 8.53
CA LYS A 165 -0.33 6.46 7.86
C LYS A 165 0.90 7.00 8.59
N ASP A 166 0.92 6.93 9.91
CA ASP A 166 1.93 7.57 10.77
C ASP A 166 2.03 6.90 12.14
N ARG A 167 2.94 7.40 13.00
CA ARG A 167 3.24 6.85 14.34
C ARG A 167 2.05 6.81 15.30
N GLN A 168 1.03 7.64 15.10
CA GLN A 168 -0.15 7.72 15.96
C GLN A 168 -1.30 6.86 15.42
N TRP A 169 -1.00 5.86 14.58
CA TRP A 169 -2.02 5.05 13.94
C TRP A 169 -2.87 4.26 14.94
N GLU A 170 -2.31 3.77 16.05
CA GLU A 170 -3.06 3.06 17.09
C GLU A 170 -4.10 3.97 17.77
N GLU A 171 -3.68 5.17 18.19
CA GLU A 171 -4.58 6.18 18.75
C GLU A 171 -5.68 6.55 17.75
N LYS A 172 -5.34 6.66 16.46
CA LYS A 172 -6.31 6.95 15.39
C LYS A 172 -7.26 5.79 15.12
N LEU A 173 -6.80 4.54 15.23
CA LEU A 173 -7.64 3.35 15.14
C LEU A 173 -8.73 3.42 16.22
N TYR A 174 -8.34 3.70 17.47
CA TYR A 174 -9.29 3.82 18.58
C TYR A 174 -10.21 5.03 18.39
N ALA A 175 -9.67 6.18 18.02
CA ALA A 175 -10.44 7.41 17.83
C ALA A 175 -11.49 7.29 16.72
N VAL A 176 -11.18 6.61 15.60
CA VAL A 176 -12.13 6.39 14.48
C VAL A 176 -13.34 5.56 14.91
N LEU A 177 -13.14 4.64 15.87
CA LEU A 177 -14.22 3.88 16.49
C LEU A 177 -14.89 4.61 17.66
N GLY A 178 -14.43 5.83 17.96
CA GLY A 178 -14.93 6.60 19.09
C GLY A 178 -14.53 5.99 20.43
N LEU A 179 -13.36 5.36 20.53
CA LEU A 179 -12.83 4.76 21.76
C LEU A 179 -11.74 5.64 22.38
N GLY A 180 -11.51 5.51 23.70
CA GLY A 180 -10.51 6.29 24.41
C GLY A 180 -9.13 5.62 24.53
N ASP A 181 -9.11 4.29 24.52
CA ASP A 181 -7.91 3.50 24.80
C ASP A 181 -8.03 2.08 24.23
N GLU A 182 -6.94 1.32 24.35
CA GLU A 182 -6.84 -0.08 23.95
C GLU A 182 -7.78 -1.01 24.74
N GLU A 183 -8.02 -0.72 26.03
CA GLU A 183 -8.86 -1.57 26.89
C GLU A 183 -10.32 -1.58 26.39
N MET A 184 -10.84 -0.40 26.03
CA MET A 184 -12.15 -0.28 25.39
C MET A 184 -12.19 -1.02 24.06
N PHE A 185 -11.12 -0.96 23.27
CA PHE A 185 -11.03 -1.69 21.99
C PHE A 185 -11.06 -3.20 22.20
N ARG A 186 -10.34 -3.74 23.19
CA ARG A 186 -10.42 -5.16 23.56
C ARG A 186 -11.83 -5.58 23.94
N LYS A 187 -12.55 -4.76 24.70
CA LYS A 187 -13.96 -5.02 25.06
C LYS A 187 -14.89 -5.04 23.84
N VAL A 188 -14.66 -4.15 22.86
CA VAL A 188 -15.40 -4.16 21.58
C VAL A 188 -15.19 -5.47 20.85
N LEU A 189 -13.94 -5.92 20.69
CA LEU A 189 -13.62 -7.18 19.99
C LEU A 189 -14.22 -8.40 20.69
N GLN A 190 -14.14 -8.45 22.02
CA GLN A 190 -14.76 -9.52 22.82
C GLN A 190 -16.28 -9.56 22.64
N LYS A 191 -16.93 -8.40 22.64
CA LYS A 191 -18.37 -8.29 22.46
C LYS A 191 -18.80 -8.76 21.07
N ILE A 192 -18.13 -8.30 20.02
CA ILE A 192 -18.41 -8.75 18.64
C ILE A 192 -18.22 -10.26 18.53
N ARG A 193 -17.17 -10.81 19.15
CA ARG A 193 -16.94 -12.25 19.16
C ARG A 193 -18.06 -13.02 19.84
N GLN A 194 -18.60 -12.51 20.95
CA GLN A 194 -19.74 -13.11 21.64
C GLN A 194 -21.02 -13.05 20.80
N GLU A 195 -21.26 -11.94 20.10
CA GLU A 195 -22.48 -11.74 19.30
C GLU A 195 -22.47 -12.53 17.99
N LEU A 196 -21.33 -12.59 17.29
CA LEU A 196 -21.21 -13.31 16.01
C LEU A 196 -20.85 -14.80 16.19
N ASN A 197 -20.44 -15.22 17.39
CA ASN A 197 -19.80 -16.52 17.63
C ASN A 197 -18.62 -16.79 16.66
N GLN A 198 -17.96 -15.71 16.21
CA GLN A 198 -16.83 -15.74 15.27
C GLN A 198 -15.83 -14.66 15.68
N THR A 199 -14.54 -14.90 15.43
CA THR A 199 -13.50 -13.90 15.68
C THR A 199 -13.66 -12.69 14.74
N PRO A 200 -13.70 -11.44 15.24
CA PRO A 200 -13.73 -10.25 14.40
C PRO A 200 -12.45 -10.11 13.55
N VAL A 201 -12.57 -9.47 12.39
CA VAL A 201 -11.45 -9.25 11.46
C VAL A 201 -10.99 -7.81 11.55
N LEU A 202 -9.69 -7.62 11.75
CA LEU A 202 -9.06 -6.31 11.76
C LEU A 202 -8.05 -6.22 10.62
N VAL A 203 -8.31 -5.34 9.66
CA VAL A 203 -7.41 -5.07 8.54
C VAL A 203 -6.57 -3.84 8.82
N LEU A 204 -5.26 -3.99 8.75
CA LEU A 204 -4.29 -2.91 8.76
C LEU A 204 -3.75 -2.72 7.34
N ASP A 205 -4.27 -1.71 6.63
CA ASP A 205 -3.82 -1.34 5.30
C ASP A 205 -2.65 -0.37 5.40
N ILE A 206 -1.48 -0.78 4.91
CA ILE A 206 -0.24 -0.05 5.08
C ILE A 206 0.19 0.54 3.73
N PRO A 207 -0.08 1.83 3.47
CA PRO A 207 0.27 2.49 2.22
C PRO A 207 1.77 2.66 2.06
N ARG A 208 2.24 2.73 0.81
CA ARG A 208 3.66 2.95 0.48
C ARG A 208 4.25 4.23 1.08
N SER A 209 3.41 5.24 1.36
CA SER A 209 3.83 6.52 1.91
C SER A 209 4.10 6.49 3.41
N THR A 210 3.76 5.40 4.12
CA THR A 210 3.98 5.36 5.56
C THR A 210 5.48 5.35 5.88
N LYS A 211 5.83 6.06 6.95
CA LYS A 211 7.19 6.04 7.53
C LYS A 211 7.26 5.15 8.76
N GLU A 212 6.18 4.46 9.09
CA GLU A 212 6.08 3.67 10.30
C GLU A 212 6.95 2.42 10.22
N GLY A 213 7.58 2.09 11.36
CA GLY A 213 8.30 0.84 11.53
C GLY A 213 7.33 -0.33 11.48
N MET A 214 7.73 -1.47 10.91
CA MET A 214 6.87 -2.65 10.92
C MET A 214 6.80 -3.28 12.31
N ASP A 215 7.74 -2.96 13.20
CA ASP A 215 7.86 -3.54 14.54
C ASP A 215 6.65 -3.24 15.43
N SER A 216 6.14 -2.01 15.41
CA SER A 216 4.94 -1.60 16.17
C SER A 216 3.72 -2.36 15.66
N ILE A 217 3.52 -2.38 14.35
CA ILE A 217 2.43 -3.10 13.67
C ILE A 217 2.51 -4.61 13.93
N SER A 218 3.71 -5.19 13.91
CA SER A 218 3.93 -6.62 14.15
C SER A 218 3.62 -6.98 15.60
N SER A 219 4.08 -6.16 16.55
CA SER A 219 3.79 -6.33 17.98
C SER A 219 2.30 -6.23 18.27
N PHE A 220 1.63 -5.25 17.66
CA PHE A 220 0.18 -5.10 17.74
C PHE A 220 -0.53 -6.32 17.17
N ALA A 221 -0.19 -6.74 15.95
CA ALA A 221 -0.81 -7.88 15.29
C ALA A 221 -0.66 -9.15 16.14
N LYS A 222 0.56 -9.46 16.60
CA LYS A 222 0.85 -10.58 17.50
C LYS A 222 -0.02 -10.54 18.76
N THR A 223 -0.14 -9.38 19.39
CA THR A 223 -0.91 -9.19 20.62
C THR A 223 -2.39 -9.53 20.43
N PHE A 224 -3.00 -9.07 19.33
CA PHE A 224 -4.43 -9.27 19.09
C PHE A 224 -4.77 -10.59 18.39
N SER A 225 -3.90 -11.13 17.54
CA SER A 225 -4.17 -12.37 16.80
C SER A 225 -3.62 -13.62 17.45
N SER A 226 -2.39 -13.60 17.98
CA SER A 226 -1.70 -14.82 18.43
C SER A 226 -1.75 -15.00 19.93
N ASP A 227 -1.45 -13.94 20.69
CA ASP A 227 -1.34 -14.03 22.14
C ASP A 227 -2.72 -13.91 22.80
N GLY A 228 -3.55 -12.97 22.34
CA GLY A 228 -4.92 -12.78 22.87
C GLY A 228 -6.02 -13.51 22.11
N SER A 229 -5.78 -13.93 20.86
CA SER A 229 -6.79 -14.49 19.93
C SER A 229 -8.12 -13.69 19.95
N LEU A 230 -8.02 -12.36 20.00
CA LEU A 230 -9.16 -11.45 20.09
C LEU A 230 -9.67 -11.04 18.71
N ALA A 231 -8.79 -10.99 17.72
CA ALA A 231 -9.12 -10.64 16.34
C ALA A 231 -8.25 -11.41 15.35
N HIS A 232 -8.78 -11.71 14.17
CA HIS A 232 -7.97 -12.07 13.02
C HIS A 232 -7.38 -10.77 12.44
N VAL A 233 -6.10 -10.54 12.73
CA VAL A 233 -5.39 -9.37 12.19
C VAL A 233 -4.83 -9.71 10.81
N ILE A 234 -5.28 -8.95 9.81
CA ILE A 234 -4.81 -9.03 8.42
C ILE A 234 -4.02 -7.76 8.11
N VAL A 235 -2.78 -7.92 7.68
CA VAL A 235 -1.91 -6.81 7.30
C VAL A 235 -1.77 -6.77 5.79
N CYS A 236 -2.28 -5.71 5.16
CA CYS A 236 -2.13 -5.49 3.72
C CYS A 236 -0.94 -4.55 3.48
N ALA A 237 0.20 -5.10 3.07
CA ALA A 237 1.42 -4.32 2.89
C ALA A 237 1.55 -3.83 1.44
N SER A 238 1.57 -2.51 1.23
CA SER A 238 1.62 -1.92 -0.12
C SER A 238 2.84 -2.34 -0.95
N SER A 239 3.95 -2.64 -0.28
CA SER A 239 5.14 -3.24 -0.91
C SER A 239 5.54 -4.52 -0.20
N ALA A 240 6.13 -5.42 -0.95
CA ALA A 240 6.55 -6.69 -0.43
C ALA A 240 7.81 -6.59 0.45
N ALA A 241 8.60 -5.53 0.28
CA ALA A 241 9.70 -5.21 1.17
C ALA A 241 9.20 -4.91 2.59
N MET A 242 8.05 -4.24 2.69
CA MET A 242 7.38 -4.03 3.98
C MET A 242 6.78 -5.32 4.53
N ALA A 243 6.25 -6.17 3.66
CA ALA A 243 5.70 -7.45 4.08
C ALA A 243 6.76 -8.36 4.73
N MET A 244 8.02 -8.36 4.28
CA MET A 244 9.06 -9.16 4.94
C MET A 244 9.52 -8.58 6.27
N ALA A 245 9.48 -7.26 6.40
CA ALA A 245 9.86 -6.62 7.65
C ALA A 245 8.80 -6.79 8.74
N PHE A 246 7.64 -7.34 8.40
CA PHE A 246 6.66 -7.77 9.38
C PHE A 246 7.10 -9.08 10.00
N ASP A 247 7.15 -9.11 11.32
CA ASP A 247 7.56 -10.27 12.09
C ASP A 247 6.62 -10.44 13.29
N ALA A 248 5.54 -11.20 13.10
CA ALA A 248 4.63 -11.57 14.18
C ALA A 248 5.14 -12.76 15.03
N GLY A 249 6.45 -13.02 15.04
CA GLY A 249 7.10 -14.18 15.68
C GLY A 249 7.47 -15.29 14.70
N GLY A 250 7.88 -14.91 13.48
CA GLY A 250 8.35 -15.76 12.39
C GLY A 250 7.24 -16.52 11.66
N ASP A 251 7.65 -17.36 10.71
CA ASP A 251 6.77 -18.20 9.87
C ASP A 251 5.83 -19.12 10.68
N GLN A 252 6.12 -19.35 11.97
CA GLN A 252 5.27 -20.13 12.86
C GLN A 252 4.03 -19.37 13.34
N ARG A 253 4.03 -18.03 13.23
CA ARG A 253 2.97 -17.17 13.78
C ARG A 253 2.39 -16.18 12.77
N GLN A 254 2.73 -16.34 11.50
CA GLN A 254 2.21 -15.54 10.41
C GLN A 254 1.96 -16.41 9.19
N GLU A 255 0.86 -16.12 8.47
CA GLU A 255 0.58 -16.75 7.19
C GLU A 255 0.60 -15.72 6.08
N ASN A 256 1.40 -15.98 5.05
CA ASN A 256 1.68 -15.03 4.00
C ASN A 256 0.93 -15.41 2.72
N TYR A 257 0.02 -14.54 2.29
CA TYR A 257 -0.67 -14.60 1.02
C TYR A 257 -0.02 -13.66 0.03
N TRP A 258 0.21 -14.18 -1.16
CA TRP A 258 0.89 -13.45 -2.22
C TRP A 258 -0.07 -13.14 -3.36
N VAL A 259 -0.28 -11.86 -3.62
CA VAL A 259 -1.09 -11.37 -4.73
C VAL A 259 -0.15 -10.99 -5.87
N GLU A 260 -0.21 -11.78 -6.93
CA GLU A 260 0.54 -11.54 -8.16
C GLU A 260 -0.12 -10.45 -9.02
N ASP A 261 0.58 -10.02 -10.06
CA ASP A 261 -0.04 -9.26 -11.14
C ASP A 261 -1.13 -10.11 -11.83
N LEU A 262 -1.92 -9.49 -12.71
CA LEU A 262 -3.03 -10.19 -13.35
C LEU A 262 -2.51 -11.31 -14.27
N THR A 263 -3.27 -12.39 -14.38
CA THR A 263 -3.07 -13.32 -15.51
C THR A 263 -3.50 -12.66 -16.83
N LYS A 264 -3.22 -13.34 -17.95
CA LYS A 264 -3.67 -12.88 -19.27
C LYS A 264 -5.19 -12.76 -19.32
N GLU A 265 -5.88 -13.76 -18.81
CA GLU A 265 -7.34 -13.85 -18.77
C GLU A 265 -7.91 -12.76 -17.84
N GLU A 266 -7.32 -12.57 -16.66
CA GLU A 266 -7.73 -11.54 -15.70
C GLU A 266 -7.53 -10.11 -16.26
N ALA A 267 -6.44 -9.86 -16.98
CA ALA A 267 -6.18 -8.57 -17.63
C ALA A 267 -7.16 -8.29 -18.77
N GLN A 268 -7.47 -9.31 -19.58
CA GLN A 268 -8.49 -9.22 -20.63
C GLN A 268 -9.86 -8.90 -20.02
N GLU A 269 -10.26 -9.58 -18.95
CA GLU A 269 -11.52 -9.32 -18.25
C GLU A 269 -11.56 -7.90 -17.66
N LEU A 270 -10.48 -7.46 -17.00
CA LEU A 270 -10.39 -6.11 -16.43
C LEU A 270 -10.62 -5.03 -17.49
N LEU A 271 -10.01 -5.18 -18.66
CA LEU A 271 -10.11 -4.23 -19.77
C LEU A 271 -11.48 -4.32 -20.46
N ALA A 272 -12.06 -5.51 -20.57
CA ALA A 272 -13.41 -5.70 -21.07
C ALA A 272 -14.46 -4.99 -20.19
N LEU A 273 -14.32 -5.03 -18.85
CA LEU A 273 -15.16 -4.27 -17.92
C LEU A 273 -15.08 -2.74 -18.14
N ARG A 274 -14.03 -2.26 -18.81
CA ARG A 274 -13.84 -0.86 -19.19
C ARG A 274 -14.20 -0.58 -20.65
N GLY A 275 -14.85 -1.53 -21.34
CA GLY A 275 -15.26 -1.40 -22.73
C GLY A 275 -14.10 -1.47 -23.73
N ARG A 276 -12.96 -2.07 -23.36
CA ARG A 276 -11.80 -2.22 -24.25
C ARG A 276 -11.77 -3.61 -24.88
N THR A 277 -11.62 -3.64 -26.20
CA THR A 277 -11.41 -4.88 -26.99
C THR A 277 -9.96 -5.04 -27.43
N ASP A 278 -9.19 -3.95 -27.44
CA ASP A 278 -7.77 -3.87 -27.83
C ASP A 278 -6.82 -4.15 -26.66
N TRP A 279 -7.18 -5.11 -25.82
CA TRP A 279 -6.50 -5.36 -24.54
C TRP A 279 -5.02 -5.77 -24.70
N GLU A 280 -4.65 -6.42 -25.80
CA GLU A 280 -3.27 -6.80 -26.10
C GLU A 280 -2.34 -5.59 -26.19
N GLN A 281 -2.81 -4.47 -26.74
CA GLN A 281 -2.01 -3.25 -26.86
C GLN A 281 -1.77 -2.60 -25.49
N PHE A 282 -2.76 -2.66 -24.60
CA PHE A 282 -2.62 -2.18 -23.22
C PHE A 282 -1.64 -3.03 -22.43
N VAL A 283 -1.75 -4.35 -22.53
CA VAL A 283 -0.84 -5.28 -21.87
C VAL A 283 0.58 -5.13 -22.40
N ALA A 284 0.75 -4.94 -23.71
CA ALA A 284 2.07 -4.66 -24.29
C ALA A 284 2.70 -3.36 -23.74
N ALA A 285 1.89 -2.31 -23.54
CA ALA A 285 2.37 -1.03 -23.03
C ALA A 285 2.61 -0.99 -21.51
N CYS A 286 1.77 -1.66 -20.73
CA CYS A 286 1.70 -1.51 -19.28
C CYS A 286 2.11 -2.77 -18.49
N GLY A 287 2.19 -3.92 -19.17
CA GLY A 287 2.23 -5.22 -18.52
C GLY A 287 0.90 -5.60 -17.88
N TYR A 288 0.96 -6.49 -16.88
CA TYR A 288 -0.20 -7.07 -16.21
C TYR A 288 -0.56 -6.41 -14.87
N ASN A 289 0.03 -5.25 -14.56
CA ASN A 289 -0.26 -4.56 -13.30
C ASN A 289 -1.65 -3.90 -13.35
N ALA A 290 -2.54 -4.29 -12.44
CA ALA A 290 -3.93 -3.82 -12.45
C ALA A 290 -4.06 -2.29 -12.38
N LEU A 291 -3.28 -1.64 -11.52
CA LEU A 291 -3.33 -0.18 -11.36
C LEU A 291 -2.84 0.56 -12.61
N ASP A 292 -1.77 0.08 -13.25
CA ASP A 292 -1.25 0.69 -14.47
C ASP A 292 -2.25 0.52 -15.64
N LEU A 293 -2.88 -0.66 -15.76
CA LEU A 293 -3.93 -0.90 -16.76
C LEU A 293 -5.13 0.05 -16.57
N VAL A 294 -5.66 0.16 -15.34
CA VAL A 294 -6.80 1.04 -15.04
C VAL A 294 -6.46 2.50 -15.33
N ARG A 295 -5.32 3.00 -14.82
CA ARG A 295 -4.91 4.40 -15.02
C ARG A 295 -4.66 4.74 -16.48
N THR A 296 -4.13 3.80 -17.25
CA THR A 296 -3.87 4.00 -18.68
C THR A 296 -5.19 4.01 -19.45
N CYS A 297 -6.13 3.13 -19.09
CA CYS A 297 -7.47 3.12 -19.66
C CYS A 297 -8.21 4.44 -19.39
N GLU A 298 -8.13 4.99 -18.18
CA GLU A 298 -8.76 6.28 -17.80
C GLU A 298 -8.20 7.48 -18.58
N LYS A 299 -6.93 7.41 -18.99
CA LYS A 299 -6.23 8.49 -19.70
C LYS A 299 -6.17 8.27 -21.21
N TYR A 300 -6.71 7.18 -21.72
CA TYR A 300 -6.57 6.79 -23.12
C TYR A 300 -7.30 7.77 -24.04
N THR A 301 -6.55 8.47 -24.88
CA THR A 301 -7.08 9.34 -25.95
C THR A 301 -6.81 8.79 -27.35
N GLY A 302 -5.96 7.76 -27.47
CA GLY A 302 -5.56 7.14 -28.72
C GLY A 302 -4.26 6.34 -28.60
N PRO A 303 -3.77 5.72 -29.69
CA PRO A 303 -2.58 4.86 -29.67
C PRO A 303 -1.31 5.54 -29.12
N GLU A 304 -1.19 6.86 -29.28
CA GLU A 304 -0.09 7.66 -28.72
C GLU A 304 -0.01 7.57 -27.19
N THR A 305 -1.15 7.39 -26.50
CA THR A 305 -1.17 7.20 -25.05
C THR A 305 -0.45 5.91 -24.65
N LEU A 306 -0.65 4.83 -25.40
CA LEU A 306 -0.01 3.54 -25.14
C LEU A 306 1.48 3.59 -25.46
N ALA A 307 1.86 4.21 -26.58
CA ALA A 307 3.27 4.40 -26.92
C ALA A 307 4.01 5.25 -25.87
N ALA A 308 3.40 6.34 -25.42
CA ALA A 308 3.96 7.17 -24.35
C ALA A 308 4.08 6.41 -23.03
N LYS A 309 3.07 5.59 -22.69
CA LYS A 309 3.09 4.77 -21.48
C LYS A 309 4.16 3.68 -21.54
N GLN A 310 4.30 3.00 -22.67
CA GLN A 310 5.34 2.00 -22.88
C GLN A 310 6.73 2.63 -22.71
N ALA A 311 6.97 3.78 -23.33
CA ALA A 311 8.23 4.50 -23.20
C ALA A 311 8.51 4.94 -21.74
N GLU A 312 7.48 5.39 -21.01
CA GLU A 312 7.58 5.70 -19.58
C GLU A 312 8.01 4.46 -18.76
N MET A 313 7.34 3.32 -18.99
CA MET A 313 7.60 2.07 -18.27
C MET A 313 9.00 1.50 -18.59
N GLU A 314 9.42 1.53 -19.85
CA GLU A 314 10.77 1.13 -20.27
C GLU A 314 11.84 2.03 -19.66
N LYS A 315 11.67 3.35 -19.73
CA LYS A 315 12.59 4.32 -19.11
C LYS A 315 12.73 4.05 -17.62
N ARG A 316 11.60 3.89 -16.94
CA ARG A 316 11.57 3.62 -15.51
C ARG A 316 12.24 2.29 -15.16
N ALA A 317 11.97 1.22 -15.90
CA ALA A 317 12.62 -0.07 -15.68
C ALA A 317 14.14 0.03 -15.85
N ARG A 318 14.63 0.77 -16.86
CA ARG A 318 16.08 1.03 -17.04
C ARG A 318 16.68 1.80 -15.87
N GLU A 319 16.02 2.87 -15.41
CA GLU A 319 16.46 3.66 -14.25
C GLU A 319 16.50 2.83 -12.97
N GLU A 320 15.48 2.00 -12.73
CA GLU A 320 15.38 1.12 -11.57
C GLU A 320 16.49 0.04 -11.60
N VAL A 321 16.72 -0.60 -12.76
CA VAL A 321 17.82 -1.58 -12.95
C VAL A 321 19.19 -0.94 -12.75
N GLN A 322 19.44 0.24 -13.33
CA GLN A 322 20.72 0.94 -13.18
C GLN A 322 20.98 1.34 -11.72
N THR A 323 19.95 1.85 -11.04
CA THR A 323 20.00 2.20 -9.62
C THR A 323 20.32 0.97 -8.79
N PHE A 324 19.61 -0.14 -8.98
CA PHE A 324 19.87 -1.39 -8.29
C PHE A 324 21.30 -1.88 -8.54
N ARG A 325 21.79 -1.83 -9.78
CA ARG A 325 23.14 -2.27 -10.14
C ARG A 325 24.24 -1.43 -9.47
N ARG A 326 24.02 -0.12 -9.34
CA ARG A 326 24.99 0.83 -8.75
C ARG A 326 24.98 0.81 -7.22
N ASP A 327 23.79 0.76 -6.63
CA ASP A 327 23.59 1.08 -5.21
C ASP A 327 23.49 -0.17 -4.34
N CYS A 328 23.17 -1.34 -4.91
CA CYS A 328 23.11 -2.61 -4.17
C CYS A 328 24.52 -3.12 -3.84
N LYS A 329 25.02 -2.69 -2.67
CA LYS A 329 26.39 -2.91 -2.17
C LYS A 329 26.48 -4.01 -1.11
N PHE A 330 25.78 -5.13 -1.29
CA PHE A 330 26.11 -6.31 -0.49
C PHE A 330 27.51 -6.80 -0.83
N GLN A 331 28.22 -7.33 0.16
CA GLN A 331 29.52 -7.96 -0.04
C GLN A 331 29.32 -9.27 -0.84
N THR A 332 29.98 -9.37 -1.98
CA THR A 332 30.11 -10.61 -2.74
C THR A 332 31.36 -11.33 -2.26
N VAL A 333 31.44 -12.65 -2.45
CA VAL A 333 32.59 -13.48 -2.00
C VAL A 333 33.93 -12.97 -2.56
N ASP A 334 33.90 -12.25 -3.68
CA ASP A 334 35.10 -11.80 -4.38
C ASP A 334 35.44 -10.30 -4.18
N ASP A 335 34.67 -9.53 -3.38
CA ASP A 335 34.85 -8.08 -3.08
C ASP A 335 34.98 -7.12 -4.30
N ILE A 336 34.93 -7.61 -5.53
CA ILE A 336 35.27 -6.86 -6.76
C ILE A 336 34.01 -6.46 -7.55
N THR A 337 32.95 -7.27 -7.54
CA THR A 337 31.72 -7.01 -8.32
C THR A 337 30.59 -6.55 -7.38
N PRO A 338 29.89 -5.43 -7.69
CA PRO A 338 28.72 -5.01 -6.92
C PRO A 338 27.67 -6.12 -6.89
N ALA A 339 27.17 -6.48 -5.70
CA ALA A 339 26.20 -7.56 -5.55
C ALA A 339 24.96 -7.39 -6.44
N GLY A 340 24.52 -6.14 -6.68
CA GLY A 340 23.43 -5.85 -7.60
C GLY A 340 23.65 -6.42 -9.00
N ALA A 341 24.85 -6.25 -9.57
CA ALA A 341 25.17 -6.77 -10.90
C ALA A 341 25.18 -8.30 -10.93
N ASN A 342 25.71 -8.94 -9.88
CA ASN A 342 25.74 -10.40 -9.78
C ASN A 342 24.33 -11.00 -9.65
N ILE A 343 23.47 -10.41 -8.81
CA ILE A 343 22.08 -10.83 -8.66
C ILE A 343 21.34 -10.72 -9.99
N LEU A 344 21.47 -9.58 -10.69
CA LEU A 344 20.83 -9.35 -11.98
C LEU A 344 21.31 -10.30 -13.08
N ASN A 345 22.62 -10.54 -13.17
CA ASN A 345 23.17 -11.45 -14.17
C ASN A 345 22.72 -12.89 -13.91
N ALA A 346 22.70 -13.32 -12.65
CA ALA A 346 22.23 -14.66 -12.30
C ALA A 346 20.73 -14.83 -12.56
N LEU A 347 19.92 -13.79 -12.35
CA LEU A 347 18.51 -13.77 -12.75
C LEU A 347 18.33 -13.95 -14.26
N LEU A 348 19.15 -13.28 -15.08
CA LEU A 348 19.12 -13.46 -16.53
C LEU A 348 19.49 -14.90 -16.93
N GLN A 349 20.49 -15.49 -16.29
CA GLN A 349 20.89 -16.87 -16.55
C GLN A 349 19.77 -17.86 -16.21
N ASN A 350 19.03 -17.61 -15.12
CA ASN A 350 17.89 -18.44 -14.70
C ASN A 350 16.67 -18.35 -15.63
N ARG A 351 16.61 -17.35 -16.52
CA ARG A 351 15.53 -17.16 -17.49
C ARG A 351 15.49 -18.29 -18.54
N GLY A 352 16.60 -18.99 -18.74
CA GLY A 352 16.76 -20.09 -19.72
C GLY A 352 16.38 -21.50 -19.22
N GLY A 353 15.99 -21.66 -17.95
CA GLY A 353 15.55 -22.95 -17.40
C GLY A 353 16.41 -23.45 -16.24
N LEU A 354 15.73 -24.07 -15.27
CA LEU A 354 16.16 -24.52 -13.95
C LEU A 354 16.33 -23.39 -12.92
N ALA A 355 15.27 -23.20 -12.14
CA ALA A 355 15.31 -22.50 -10.87
C ALA A 355 16.33 -23.20 -9.95
N VAL A 356 17.54 -22.66 -9.87
CA VAL A 356 18.46 -23.02 -8.79
C VAL A 356 18.18 -22.03 -7.67
N GLY A 357 17.46 -22.50 -6.64
CA GLY A 357 17.16 -21.80 -5.39
C GLY A 357 18.39 -21.42 -4.56
N LYS A 358 19.57 -21.40 -5.16
CA LYS A 358 20.80 -20.83 -4.66
C LYS A 358 21.44 -20.11 -5.83
N LEU A 359 21.74 -18.83 -5.67
CA LEU A 359 22.79 -18.21 -6.46
C LEU A 359 24.06 -19.02 -6.17
N GLU A 360 24.35 -20.07 -6.96
CA GLU A 360 25.47 -21.00 -6.79
C GLU A 360 26.85 -20.32 -6.96
N GLY A 361 26.91 -18.99 -6.98
CA GLY A 361 28.11 -18.19 -7.16
C GLY A 361 28.17 -16.93 -6.29
N GLY A 362 27.98 -17.05 -4.97
CA GLY A 362 28.64 -16.10 -4.05
C GLY A 362 28.13 -14.65 -3.99
N SER A 363 26.84 -14.40 -4.22
CA SER A 363 26.27 -13.05 -4.04
C SER A 363 26.14 -12.60 -2.58
N GLY A 364 26.34 -13.51 -1.61
CA GLY A 364 26.41 -13.22 -0.15
C GLY A 364 25.10 -12.76 0.51
N ALA A 365 24.15 -12.20 -0.24
CA ALA A 365 22.90 -11.65 0.29
C ALA A 365 21.72 -12.61 0.08
N SER A 366 20.92 -12.82 1.13
CA SER A 366 19.64 -13.51 1.02
C SER A 366 18.57 -12.61 0.38
N PRO A 367 17.51 -13.16 -0.24
CA PRO A 367 16.39 -12.36 -0.77
C PRO A 367 15.80 -11.39 0.25
N GLU A 368 15.68 -11.83 1.50
CA GLU A 368 15.22 -11.03 2.64
C GLU A 368 16.12 -9.81 2.88
N LYS A 369 17.45 -10.00 2.97
CA LYS A 369 18.41 -8.90 3.14
C LYS A 369 18.33 -7.91 1.99
N VAL A 370 18.31 -8.41 0.75
CA VAL A 370 18.23 -7.56 -0.45
C VAL A 370 17.00 -6.67 -0.41
N ALA A 371 15.88 -7.23 0.01
CA ALA A 371 14.64 -6.50 -0.05
C ALA A 371 14.33 -5.68 1.22
N MET A 372 14.95 -5.96 2.37
CA MET A 372 15.11 -4.97 3.44
C MET A 372 15.93 -3.76 2.96
N TRP A 373 17.05 -3.99 2.26
CA TRP A 373 17.85 -2.91 1.70
C TRP A 373 17.06 -2.07 0.68
N ILE A 374 16.28 -2.71 -0.20
CA ILE A 374 15.37 -2.00 -1.13
C ILE A 374 14.43 -1.07 -0.36
N ARG A 375 13.92 -1.49 0.81
CA ARG A 375 13.10 -0.64 1.68
C ARG A 375 13.88 0.52 2.26
N GLU A 376 15.03 0.24 2.88
CA GLU A 376 15.87 1.25 3.57
C GLU A 376 16.33 2.34 2.60
N GLU A 377 16.81 1.94 1.42
CA GLU A 377 17.25 2.86 0.36
C GLU A 377 16.11 3.43 -0.48
N LYS A 378 14.85 3.09 -0.15
CA LYS A 378 13.64 3.49 -0.89
C LYS A 378 13.71 3.18 -2.40
N CYS A 379 14.46 2.14 -2.75
CA CYS A 379 14.60 1.68 -4.11
C CYS A 379 13.30 0.98 -4.56
N HIS A 380 13.09 0.92 -5.87
CA HIS A 380 12.03 0.10 -6.42
C HIS A 380 12.50 -1.36 -6.55
N PRO A 381 11.61 -2.33 -6.28
CA PRO A 381 11.98 -3.73 -6.36
C PRO A 381 12.19 -4.13 -7.83
N VAL A 382 13.44 -4.33 -8.23
CA VAL A 382 13.83 -4.90 -9.54
C VAL A 382 13.70 -6.42 -9.53
N VAL A 383 13.78 -7.03 -8.35
CA VAL A 383 13.80 -8.47 -8.13
C VAL A 383 12.67 -8.85 -7.19
N TRP A 384 11.74 -9.72 -7.57
CA TRP A 384 10.74 -10.21 -6.64
C TRP A 384 10.12 -11.59 -6.94
N HIS A 385 10.31 -12.58 -6.04
CA HIS A 385 9.33 -13.67 -5.83
C HIS A 385 9.48 -14.37 -4.45
N MET A 386 8.60 -14.02 -3.50
CA MET A 386 8.65 -14.52 -2.12
C MET A 386 8.13 -15.95 -1.95
N VAL A 387 7.11 -16.36 -2.71
CA VAL A 387 6.42 -17.66 -2.49
C VAL A 387 7.38 -18.84 -2.68
N LYS A 388 8.31 -18.72 -3.63
CA LYS A 388 9.35 -19.73 -3.90
C LYS A 388 10.66 -19.46 -3.15
N ARG A 389 10.77 -18.35 -2.41
CA ARG A 389 12.04 -17.83 -1.85
C ARG A 389 13.13 -17.69 -2.91
N GLU A 390 12.72 -17.34 -4.12
CA GLU A 390 13.58 -17.27 -5.31
C GLU A 390 13.68 -15.83 -5.80
N TYR A 391 14.83 -15.48 -6.37
CA TYR A 391 14.93 -14.24 -7.12
C TYR A 391 14.19 -14.42 -8.46
N GLN A 392 13.32 -13.46 -8.80
CA GLN A 392 12.72 -13.32 -10.13
C GLN A 392 12.72 -11.85 -10.54
N PHE A 393 12.63 -11.52 -11.82
CA PHE A 393 12.44 -10.13 -12.21
C PHE A 393 11.06 -9.63 -11.79
N ALA A 394 10.99 -8.37 -11.35
CA ALA A 394 9.70 -7.76 -11.02
C ALA A 394 8.79 -7.63 -12.24
N SER A 395 9.34 -7.45 -13.43
CA SER A 395 8.60 -7.58 -14.69
C SER A 395 9.52 -7.93 -15.85
N GLU A 396 8.93 -8.35 -16.96
CA GLU A 396 9.61 -8.59 -18.23
C GLU A 396 10.43 -7.37 -18.71
N LEU A 397 9.91 -6.15 -18.52
CA LEU A 397 10.66 -4.91 -18.82
C LEU A 397 11.96 -4.77 -18.01
N HIS A 398 11.98 -5.26 -16.75
CA HIS A 398 13.21 -5.26 -15.96
C HIS A 398 14.22 -6.28 -16.47
N ALA A 399 13.76 -7.44 -16.94
CA ALA A 399 14.62 -8.44 -17.58
C ALA A 399 15.27 -7.86 -18.84
N GLN A 400 14.46 -7.28 -19.75
CA GLN A 400 14.95 -6.65 -20.99
C GLN A 400 15.88 -5.46 -20.73
N ALA A 401 15.56 -4.61 -19.74
CA ALA A 401 16.43 -3.52 -19.32
C ALA A 401 17.77 -4.04 -18.78
N THR A 402 17.76 -5.16 -18.08
CA THR A 402 18.97 -5.81 -17.58
C THR A 402 19.82 -6.36 -18.74
N GLU A 403 19.21 -7.07 -19.70
CA GLU A 403 19.89 -7.59 -20.91
C GLU A 403 20.55 -6.46 -21.71
N SER A 404 19.79 -5.39 -21.97
CA SER A 404 20.27 -4.21 -22.69
C SER A 404 21.48 -3.57 -21.99
N SER A 405 21.40 -3.44 -20.65
CA SER A 405 22.48 -2.87 -19.86
C SER A 405 23.70 -3.78 -19.72
N ALA A 406 23.56 -5.09 -19.91
CA ALA A 406 24.69 -6.02 -19.91
C ALA A 406 25.55 -5.84 -21.17
N GLY A 407 24.91 -5.73 -22.34
CA GLY A 407 25.60 -5.46 -23.62
C GLY A 407 26.34 -4.12 -23.64
N GLU A 408 25.80 -3.08 -22.99
CA GLU A 408 26.47 -1.78 -22.85
C GLU A 408 27.75 -1.85 -21.99
N VAL A 409 27.76 -2.70 -20.95
CA VAL A 409 28.93 -2.87 -20.08
C VAL A 409 30.03 -3.66 -20.79
N GLU A 410 29.69 -4.70 -21.55
CA GLU A 410 30.66 -5.47 -22.34
C GLU A 410 31.30 -4.62 -23.44
N THR A 411 30.50 -3.85 -24.18
CA THR A 411 30.99 -2.95 -25.24
C THR A 411 31.84 -1.82 -24.66
N SER A 412 31.42 -1.21 -23.55
CA SER A 412 32.21 -0.18 -22.83
C SER A 412 33.51 -0.74 -22.25
N GLY A 413 33.48 -1.95 -21.69
CA GLY A 413 34.65 -2.66 -21.19
C GLY A 413 35.66 -2.95 -22.31
N MET A 414 35.19 -3.47 -23.44
CA MET A 414 35.99 -3.73 -24.63
C MET A 414 36.59 -2.43 -25.21
N LEU A 415 35.81 -1.36 -25.30
CA LEU A 415 36.30 -0.03 -25.71
C LEU A 415 37.37 0.53 -24.76
N ARG A 416 37.22 0.32 -23.44
CA ARG A 416 38.21 0.72 -22.44
C ARG A 416 39.49 -0.09 -22.56
N TRP A 417 39.38 -1.39 -22.80
CA TRP A 417 40.50 -2.29 -23.07
C TRP A 417 41.25 -1.91 -24.35
N LEU A 418 40.53 -1.63 -25.43
CA LEU A 418 41.09 -1.14 -26.69
C LEU A 418 41.82 0.21 -26.50
N ARG A 419 41.23 1.15 -25.76
CA ARG A 419 41.89 2.44 -25.43
C ARG A 419 43.15 2.25 -24.60
N LEU A 420 43.13 1.37 -23.59
CA LEU A 420 44.33 1.06 -22.80
C LEU A 420 45.40 0.42 -23.67
N THR A 421 45.03 -0.55 -24.52
CA THR A 421 45.95 -1.23 -25.43
C THR A 421 46.57 -0.26 -26.43
N ALA A 422 45.79 0.64 -27.01
CA ALA A 422 46.27 1.71 -27.89
C ALA A 422 47.23 2.66 -27.16
N MET A 423 46.93 3.03 -25.91
CA MET A 423 47.80 3.87 -25.10
C MET A 423 49.13 3.16 -24.77
N PHE A 424 49.10 1.86 -24.48
CA PHE A 424 50.30 1.04 -24.30
C PHE A 424 51.12 0.92 -25.58
N LEU A 425 50.47 0.75 -26.74
CA LEU A 425 51.15 0.75 -28.03
C LEU A 425 51.83 2.08 -28.30
N HIS A 426 51.17 3.22 -28.05
CA HIS A 426 51.77 4.54 -28.23
C HIS A 426 52.93 4.80 -27.26
N LEU A 427 52.81 4.41 -26.00
CA LEU A 427 53.90 4.53 -25.02
C LEU A 427 55.07 3.59 -25.35
N GLY A 428 54.78 2.36 -25.80
CA GLY A 428 55.78 1.39 -26.24
C GLY A 428 56.53 1.85 -27.50
N LEU A 429 55.81 2.39 -28.49
CA LEU A 429 56.41 2.97 -29.70
C LEU A 429 57.26 4.21 -29.37
N GLY A 430 56.81 5.07 -28.45
CA GLY A 430 57.60 6.21 -27.95
C GLY A 430 58.87 5.79 -27.20
N PHE A 431 58.84 4.66 -26.50
CA PHE A 431 60.01 4.07 -25.84
C PHE A 431 60.98 3.43 -26.84
N LEU A 432 60.47 2.68 -27.83
CA LEU A 432 61.24 2.10 -28.92
C LEU A 432 61.86 3.16 -29.85
N ALA A 433 61.24 4.33 -29.96
CA ALA A 433 61.80 5.47 -30.68
C ALA A 433 63.01 6.12 -29.97
N ARG A 434 63.19 5.87 -28.66
CA ARG A 434 64.27 6.43 -27.84
C ARG A 434 65.40 5.44 -27.52
N GLN A 435 65.34 4.21 -28.02
CA GLN A 435 66.40 3.23 -27.85
C GLN A 435 67.52 3.45 -28.89
N PRO A 436 68.80 3.30 -28.50
CA PRO A 436 69.93 3.38 -29.42
C PRO A 436 69.84 2.31 -30.52
N THR A 437 70.40 2.62 -31.68
CA THR A 437 70.21 1.94 -32.98
C THR A 437 70.47 0.44 -32.99
N ASP A 438 71.26 -0.11 -32.06
CA ASP A 438 71.55 -1.54 -31.98
C ASP A 438 70.38 -2.41 -31.49
N ALA A 439 69.39 -1.84 -30.77
CA ALA A 439 68.21 -2.58 -30.32
C ALA A 439 67.12 -2.67 -31.40
N ARG A 440 67.13 -1.78 -32.40
CA ARG A 440 66.12 -1.73 -33.48
C ARG A 440 66.23 -2.89 -34.46
N SER A 441 67.44 -3.39 -34.72
CA SER A 441 67.67 -4.48 -35.68
C SER A 441 67.15 -5.84 -35.20
N LYS A 442 67.01 -6.05 -33.89
CA LYS A 442 66.50 -7.30 -33.30
C LYS A 442 64.98 -7.39 -33.22
N LEU A 443 64.26 -6.29 -33.42
CA LEU A 443 62.80 -6.21 -33.25
C LEU A 443 61.99 -6.17 -34.56
N GLN A 444 62.66 -6.09 -35.72
CA GLN A 444 61.99 -6.06 -37.03
C GLN A 444 61.39 -7.41 -37.49
N HIS A 445 61.50 -8.49 -36.70
CA HIS A 445 60.99 -9.82 -37.07
C HIS A 445 59.77 -10.34 -36.30
N CYS A 446 59.06 -9.50 -35.54
CA CYS A 446 57.87 -9.94 -34.79
C CYS A 446 56.56 -9.43 -35.39
N GLN A 447 55.90 -10.25 -36.21
CA GLN A 447 54.52 -10.02 -36.64
C GLN A 447 53.51 -10.64 -35.64
N GLY A 448 52.92 -9.76 -34.82
CA GLY A 448 51.46 -9.63 -34.72
C GLY A 448 50.59 -10.75 -34.12
N SER A 449 51.07 -11.59 -33.19
CA SER A 449 50.16 -12.47 -32.42
C SER A 449 50.03 -12.08 -30.93
N PRO A 450 48.86 -12.25 -30.29
CA PRO A 450 48.67 -11.98 -28.85
C PRO A 450 49.67 -12.71 -27.94
N LYS A 451 50.11 -13.92 -28.33
CA LYS A 451 51.17 -14.67 -27.64
C LYS A 451 52.52 -13.94 -27.66
N GLN A 452 52.83 -13.21 -28.73
CA GLN A 452 54.09 -12.47 -28.84
C GLN A 452 54.07 -11.17 -28.01
N LEU A 453 52.92 -10.52 -27.86
CA LEU A 453 52.75 -9.38 -26.94
C LEU A 453 52.94 -9.79 -25.47
N LEU A 454 52.43 -10.97 -25.08
CA LEU A 454 52.67 -11.57 -23.76
C LEU A 454 54.14 -11.92 -23.54
N MET A 455 54.84 -12.44 -24.55
CA MET A 455 56.30 -12.65 -24.47
C MET A 455 57.07 -11.34 -24.34
N LEU A 456 56.67 -10.28 -25.06
CA LEU A 456 57.32 -8.97 -24.97
C LEU A 456 57.14 -8.35 -23.57
N ALA A 457 55.96 -8.52 -22.98
CA ALA A 457 55.70 -8.10 -21.60
C ALA A 457 56.57 -8.88 -20.59
N ASP A 458 56.75 -10.19 -20.79
CA ASP A 458 57.58 -11.04 -19.93
C ASP A 458 59.09 -10.74 -20.08
N VAL A 459 59.55 -10.41 -21.29
CA VAL A 459 60.92 -9.97 -21.59
C VAL A 459 61.20 -8.61 -20.94
N CYS A 460 60.28 -7.65 -21.03
CA CYS A 460 60.39 -6.36 -20.34
C CYS A 460 60.39 -6.52 -18.81
N LEU A 461 59.60 -7.44 -18.26
CA LEU A 461 59.58 -7.77 -16.83
C LEU A 461 60.90 -8.40 -16.35
N LYS A 462 61.51 -9.27 -17.16
CA LYS A 462 62.82 -9.87 -16.86
C LYS A 462 63.97 -8.85 -16.96
N ALA A 463 63.91 -7.92 -17.92
CA ALA A 463 64.86 -6.82 -18.02
C ALA A 463 64.83 -5.90 -16.79
N CYS A 464 63.64 -5.63 -16.23
CA CYS A 464 63.49 -4.87 -14.98
C CYS A 464 63.94 -5.61 -13.71
N ARG A 465 64.24 -6.91 -13.78
CA ARG A 465 64.67 -7.74 -12.64
C ARG A 465 66.17 -8.09 -12.64
N SER A 466 66.95 -7.57 -13.57
CA SER A 466 68.40 -7.86 -13.66
C SER A 466 69.19 -7.13 -12.55
N PRO A 467 69.98 -7.84 -11.71
CA PRO A 467 70.67 -7.25 -10.56
C PRO A 467 72.11 -6.82 -10.87
N ARG A 468 72.34 -6.05 -11.95
CA ARG A 468 73.66 -5.42 -12.18
C ARG A 468 73.48 -3.97 -12.62
N GLY A 469 74.02 -3.07 -11.79
CA GLY A 469 73.69 -1.66 -11.77
C GLY A 469 74.29 -0.84 -12.91
N GLN A 470 73.54 0.19 -13.29
CA GLN A 470 74.05 1.55 -13.37
C GLN A 470 72.90 2.54 -13.15
N VAL A 471 73.22 3.58 -12.40
CA VAL A 471 72.32 4.56 -11.81
C VAL A 471 71.70 5.45 -12.90
N CYS A 472 70.38 5.47 -12.97
CA CYS A 472 69.61 6.61 -13.50
C CYS A 472 68.54 6.98 -12.47
N GLN A 473 68.86 7.96 -11.63
CA GLN A 473 67.92 8.59 -10.70
C GLN A 473 66.78 9.25 -11.50
N THR A 474 65.56 8.71 -11.45
CA THR A 474 64.34 9.51 -11.60
C THR A 474 63.19 8.99 -10.73
N ARG A 475 62.77 9.84 -9.77
CA ARG A 475 61.56 9.93 -8.93
C ARG A 475 60.92 8.64 -8.34
N PRO A 476 60.88 8.49 -6.99
CA PRO A 476 60.14 7.43 -6.31
C PRO A 476 58.63 7.73 -6.35
N GLY A 477 57.85 6.87 -7.02
CA GLY A 477 56.39 7.00 -7.08
C GLY A 477 55.71 6.33 -8.27
N LYS A 478 56.45 6.04 -9.35
CA LYS A 478 55.90 5.41 -10.56
C LYS A 478 55.99 3.87 -10.59
N ASN A 479 56.97 3.27 -9.93
CA ASN A 479 57.18 1.81 -9.96
C ASN A 479 56.10 1.01 -9.22
N ILE A 480 55.51 1.55 -8.14
CA ILE A 480 54.45 0.85 -7.39
C ILE A 480 53.15 0.78 -8.22
N LYS A 481 52.85 1.82 -9.02
CA LYS A 481 51.70 1.82 -9.92
C LYS A 481 51.88 0.82 -11.06
N PHE A 482 53.09 0.69 -11.61
CA PHE A 482 53.38 -0.25 -12.70
C PHE A 482 53.27 -1.71 -12.25
N VAL A 483 53.76 -2.07 -11.06
CA VAL A 483 53.66 -3.45 -10.52
C VAL A 483 52.21 -3.83 -10.17
N LYS A 484 51.40 -2.90 -9.64
CA LYS A 484 49.96 -3.12 -9.43
C LYS A 484 49.20 -3.27 -10.75
N LEU A 485 49.56 -2.50 -11.77
CA LEU A 485 48.95 -2.55 -13.10
C LEU A 485 49.27 -3.86 -13.84
N VAL A 486 50.48 -4.40 -13.68
CA VAL A 486 50.91 -5.67 -14.29
C VAL A 486 50.24 -6.88 -13.65
N LYS A 487 49.96 -6.86 -12.33
CA LYS A 487 49.13 -7.90 -11.69
C LYS A 487 47.71 -7.94 -12.27
N LEU A 488 47.21 -6.79 -12.74
CA LEU A 488 45.89 -6.62 -13.35
C LEU A 488 45.83 -7.08 -14.83
N VAL A 489 46.98 -7.23 -15.48
CA VAL A 489 47.10 -7.71 -16.89
C VAL A 489 47.37 -9.22 -16.96
N LYS A 490 47.76 -9.85 -15.84
CA LYS A 490 47.93 -11.31 -15.73
C LYS A 490 46.61 -12.06 -15.47
N PHE A 491 45.58 -11.33 -15.06
CA PHE A 491 44.19 -11.77 -14.98
C PHE A 491 43.51 -11.33 -16.28
#